data_AF-A0A1H9QDE8-F1
#
_entry.id   AF-A0A1H9QDE8-F1
#
_cell.length_a   1.000
_cell.length_b   1.000
_cell.length_c   1.000
_cell.angle_alpha   90.00
_cell.angle_beta   90.00
_cell.angle_gamma   90.00
#
_symmetry.space_group_name_H-M   'P 1'
#
loop_
_entity.id
_entity.type
_entity.pdbx_description
1 polymer ?
#
loop_
_entity_poly.entity_id
_entity_poly.type
_entity_poly.pdbx_seq_one_letter_code
_entity_poly.pdbx_strand_id
1 'polypeptide(L)'
;LSMKALLRRKESQWNGRLGKVDNCQVGVFASLCHNDMASLIDTRLYLPQHWVNDPDRCKKAAIPEACRHYQSKCRIALSMIETAKQRGVRFGYVGIDGGYGKDPAFLRGVDKFGCTFVADVHCKQVIYLEDPKPGIPVWNGRGRQPKQLKAQNEAIRVDQWTSA
;
A
#
# COMPACT_ATOMS: atom_id res chain seq x y z
N LEU A 1 3.18 -4.71 13.39
CA LEU A 1 4.00 -4.68 12.15
C LEU A 1 3.82 -3.32 11.50
N SER A 2 4.86 -2.53 11.26
CA SER A 2 4.78 -1.27 10.52
C SER A 2 5.40 -1.43 9.14
N MET A 3 4.71 -0.95 8.11
CA MET A 3 5.24 -0.83 6.76
C MET A 3 5.70 0.59 6.52
N LYS A 4 6.95 0.75 6.07
CA LYS A 4 7.51 2.04 5.66
C LYS A 4 8.26 1.89 4.35
N ALA A 5 8.15 2.87 3.45
CA ALA A 5 9.08 3.00 2.35
C ALA A 5 10.27 3.89 2.77
N LEU A 6 11.51 3.40 2.67
CA LEU A 6 12.73 4.20 2.89
C LEU A 6 13.53 4.31 1.59
N LEU A 7 13.96 5.52 1.26
CA LEU A 7 14.60 5.84 -0.02
C LEU A 7 16.12 5.99 0.15
N ARG A 8 16.94 5.22 -0.59
CA ARG A 8 18.41 5.39 -0.69
C ARG A 8 18.97 5.05 -2.10
N ARG A 9 19.27 6.07 -2.93
CA ARG A 9 20.09 6.14 -4.20
C ARG A 9 19.75 5.33 -5.47
N LYS A 10 19.58 6.00 -6.63
CA LYS A 10 19.34 5.50 -8.03
C LYS A 10 17.94 5.68 -8.68
N GLU A 11 17.43 6.93 -8.67
CA GLU A 11 16.70 7.67 -9.74
C GLU A 11 15.54 8.56 -9.23
N SER A 12 15.20 9.62 -9.99
CA SER A 12 14.27 10.71 -9.64
C SER A 12 12.90 10.19 -9.18
N GLN A 13 12.77 10.05 -7.88
CA GLN A 13 11.55 9.68 -7.17
C GLN A 13 11.38 10.66 -6.00
N TRP A 14 10.15 10.83 -5.53
CA TRP A 14 9.89 11.68 -4.37
C TRP A 14 10.70 11.19 -3.16
N ASN A 15 11.70 11.96 -2.77
CA ASN A 15 12.57 11.66 -1.64
C ASN A 15 11.98 12.30 -0.38
N GLY A 16 11.30 11.51 0.45
CA GLY A 16 10.70 11.99 1.70
C GLY A 16 11.69 12.62 2.69
N ARG A 17 12.98 12.29 2.62
CA ARG A 17 14.02 12.92 3.46
C ARG A 17 14.40 14.32 2.96
N LEU A 18 14.38 14.53 1.64
CA LEU A 18 14.83 15.77 1.00
C LEU A 18 13.68 16.65 0.50
N GLY A 19 12.42 16.18 0.59
CA GLY A 19 11.24 16.92 0.14
C GLY A 19 11.20 17.23 -1.36
N LYS A 20 11.94 16.47 -2.19
CA LYS A 20 12.05 16.73 -3.62
C LYS A 20 12.17 15.44 -4.43
N VAL A 21 11.86 15.52 -5.71
CA VAL A 21 12.18 14.45 -6.67
C VAL A 21 13.70 14.43 -6.85
N ASP A 22 14.34 13.32 -6.45
CA ASP A 22 15.78 13.18 -6.49
C ASP A 22 16.19 11.74 -6.77
N ASN A 23 17.44 11.56 -7.18
CA ASN A 23 18.02 10.30 -7.57
C ASN A 23 18.13 9.31 -6.39
N CYS A 24 17.10 8.46 -6.16
CA CYS A 24 17.03 7.49 -5.04
C CYS A 24 16.51 6.08 -5.41
N GLN A 25 17.05 5.00 -4.80
CA GLN A 25 16.38 3.69 -4.79
C GLN A 25 15.29 3.80 -3.75
N VAL A 26 14.23 3.03 -3.96
CA VAL A 26 13.17 2.90 -2.98
C VAL A 26 13.24 1.49 -2.42
N GLY A 27 13.31 1.36 -1.11
CA GLY A 27 13.06 0.10 -0.42
C GLY A 27 11.68 0.12 0.24
N VAL A 28 11.09 -1.06 0.37
CA VAL A 28 9.91 -1.34 1.20
C VAL A 28 10.39 -2.11 2.43
N PHE A 29 9.99 -1.66 3.60
CA PHE A 29 10.47 -2.14 4.89
C PHE A 29 9.29 -2.57 5.74
N ALA A 30 9.47 -3.69 6.41
CA ALA A 30 8.58 -4.18 7.45
C ALA A 30 9.32 -4.18 8.78
N SER A 31 8.79 -3.49 9.78
CA SER A 31 9.31 -3.54 11.14
C SER A 31 8.30 -4.16 12.12
N LEU A 32 8.77 -5.06 12.96
CA LEU A 32 8.01 -5.51 14.12
C LEU A 32 8.30 -4.56 15.29
N CYS A 33 7.25 -4.05 15.92
CA CYS A 33 7.36 -3.12 17.03
C CYS A 33 6.73 -3.74 18.28
N HIS A 34 7.36 -3.52 19.44
CA HIS A 34 6.85 -3.88 20.75
C HIS A 34 7.30 -2.82 21.76
N ASN A 35 6.36 -2.09 22.34
CA ASN A 35 6.62 -0.93 23.19
C ASN A 35 7.53 0.10 22.49
N ASP A 36 8.69 0.36 23.06
CA ASP A 36 9.75 1.26 22.60
C ASP A 36 10.75 0.59 21.64
N MET A 37 10.62 -0.71 21.39
CA MET A 37 11.50 -1.45 20.50
C MET A 37 10.90 -1.59 19.09
N ALA A 38 11.77 -1.48 18.08
CA ALA A 38 11.45 -1.78 16.70
C ALA A 38 12.60 -2.55 16.03
N SER A 39 12.27 -3.62 15.30
CA SER A 39 13.23 -4.41 14.53
C SER A 39 12.74 -4.63 13.11
N LEU A 40 13.63 -4.50 12.12
CA LEU A 40 13.32 -4.84 10.74
C LEU A 40 13.21 -6.35 10.59
N ILE A 41 12.11 -6.82 10.02
CA ILE A 41 11.87 -8.25 9.80
C ILE A 41 11.87 -8.65 8.32
N ASP A 42 11.71 -7.67 7.42
CA ASP A 42 11.82 -7.86 5.97
C ASP A 42 12.16 -6.51 5.31
N THR A 43 13.00 -6.55 4.28
CA THR A 43 13.45 -5.39 3.50
C THR A 43 13.57 -5.78 2.04
N ARG A 44 12.88 -5.07 1.15
CA ARG A 44 12.86 -5.41 -0.28
C ARG A 44 13.09 -4.18 -1.14
N LEU A 45 13.83 -4.35 -2.23
CA LEU A 45 14.07 -3.30 -3.21
C LEU A 45 12.84 -3.15 -4.12
N TYR A 46 12.36 -1.92 -4.30
CA TYR A 46 11.42 -1.59 -5.36
C TYR A 46 12.21 -1.22 -6.62
N LEU A 47 11.95 -1.94 -7.70
CA LEU A 47 12.57 -1.73 -9.00
C LEU A 47 11.52 -1.22 -10.00
N PRO A 48 11.64 0.00 -10.52
CA PRO A 48 10.70 0.52 -11.50
C PRO A 48 10.83 -0.22 -12.85
N GLN A 49 9.78 -0.17 -13.67
CA GLN A 49 9.68 -0.99 -14.88
C GLN A 49 10.81 -0.75 -15.90
N HIS A 50 11.26 0.49 -16.05
CA HIS A 50 12.37 0.80 -16.97
C HIS A 50 13.71 0.23 -16.53
N TRP A 51 13.91 0.00 -15.23
CA TRP A 51 15.09 -0.73 -14.73
C TRP A 51 15.03 -2.21 -15.06
N VAL A 52 13.85 -2.81 -14.90
CA VAL A 52 13.61 -4.22 -15.25
C VAL A 52 13.88 -4.47 -16.74
N ASN A 53 13.53 -3.48 -17.57
CA ASN A 53 13.76 -3.51 -19.01
C ASN A 53 15.19 -3.17 -19.44
N ASP A 54 16.10 -2.90 -18.49
CA ASP A 54 17.53 -2.61 -18.73
C ASP A 54 18.41 -3.61 -17.95
N PRO A 55 18.64 -4.81 -18.51
CA PRO A 55 19.40 -5.87 -17.85
C PRO A 55 20.84 -5.47 -17.55
N ASP A 56 21.47 -4.68 -18.41
CA ASP A 56 22.87 -4.26 -18.25
C ASP A 56 23.01 -3.27 -17.10
N ARG A 57 22.06 -2.35 -16.96
CA ARG A 57 21.97 -1.48 -15.78
C ARG A 57 21.73 -2.26 -14.49
N CYS A 58 20.87 -3.29 -14.52
CA CYS A 58 20.65 -4.19 -13.39
C CYS A 58 21.91 -4.96 -13.00
N LYS A 59 22.64 -5.51 -13.98
CA LYS A 59 23.92 -6.21 -13.77
C LYS A 59 24.97 -5.27 -13.19
N LYS A 60 25.13 -4.08 -13.77
CA LYS A 60 26.07 -3.05 -13.27
C LYS A 60 25.74 -2.58 -11.85
N ALA A 61 24.47 -2.63 -11.46
CA ALA A 61 24.02 -2.33 -10.10
C ALA A 61 24.00 -3.55 -9.16
N ALA A 62 24.49 -4.71 -9.61
CA ALA A 62 24.51 -5.97 -8.86
C ALA A 62 23.13 -6.39 -8.31
N ILE A 63 22.05 -6.08 -9.04
CA ILE A 63 20.70 -6.48 -8.64
C ILE A 63 20.56 -8.01 -8.83
N PRO A 64 20.18 -8.79 -7.80
CA PRO A 64 19.98 -10.22 -7.92
C PRO A 64 18.91 -10.56 -8.98
N GLU A 65 19.10 -11.63 -9.75
CA GLU A 65 18.19 -12.02 -10.83
C GLU A 65 16.76 -12.25 -10.35
N ALA A 66 16.60 -12.89 -9.19
CA ALA A 66 15.31 -13.07 -8.53
C ALA A 66 14.58 -11.75 -8.24
N CYS A 67 15.29 -10.62 -8.17
CA CYS A 67 14.71 -9.29 -7.93
C CYS A 67 14.53 -8.45 -9.21
N ARG A 68 14.96 -8.94 -10.38
CA ARG A 68 14.88 -8.21 -11.67
C ARG A 68 13.51 -8.37 -12.34
N HIS A 69 12.45 -8.08 -11.61
CA HIS A 69 11.10 -8.07 -12.14
C HIS A 69 10.28 -6.94 -11.49
N TYR A 70 9.32 -6.40 -12.23
CA TYR A 70 8.54 -5.27 -11.73
C TYR A 70 7.51 -5.75 -10.71
N GLN A 71 7.48 -5.08 -9.56
CA GLN A 71 6.40 -5.18 -8.58
C GLN A 71 6.06 -3.78 -8.06
N SER A 72 4.77 -3.49 -7.93
CA SER A 72 4.35 -2.27 -7.24
C SER A 72 4.74 -2.34 -5.76
N LYS A 73 4.98 -1.18 -5.12
CA LYS A 73 5.30 -1.11 -3.69
C LYS A 73 4.22 -1.81 -2.84
N CYS A 74 2.94 -1.61 -3.18
CA CYS A 74 1.81 -2.27 -2.52
C CYS A 74 1.90 -3.80 -2.62
N ARG A 75 2.27 -4.34 -3.79
CA ARG A 75 2.42 -5.79 -3.97
C ARG A 75 3.60 -6.35 -3.19
N ILE A 76 4.72 -5.62 -3.15
CA ILE A 76 5.87 -5.95 -2.31
C ILE A 76 5.46 -6.00 -0.83
N ALA A 77 4.76 -4.97 -0.33
CA ALA A 77 4.31 -4.90 1.06
C ALA A 77 3.32 -6.02 1.41
N LEU A 78 2.37 -6.37 0.53
CA LEU A 78 1.47 -7.51 0.73
C LEU A 78 2.24 -8.83 0.85
N SER A 79 3.21 -9.05 -0.04
CA SER A 79 4.04 -10.25 0.02
C SER A 79 4.88 -10.32 1.30
N MET A 80 5.33 -9.17 1.84
CA MET A 80 6.04 -9.13 3.12
C MET A 80 5.12 -9.50 4.30
N ILE A 81 3.86 -9.05 4.30
CA ILE A 81 2.87 -9.45 5.31
C ILE A 81 2.61 -10.96 5.24
N GLU A 82 2.35 -11.47 4.05
CA GLU A 82 2.14 -12.91 3.81
C GLU A 82 3.35 -13.73 4.27
N THR A 83 4.56 -13.31 3.90
CA THR A 83 5.82 -13.95 4.30
C THR A 83 5.98 -13.96 5.83
N ALA A 84 5.67 -12.84 6.50
CA ALA A 84 5.73 -12.77 7.95
C ALA A 84 4.76 -13.76 8.62
N LYS A 85 3.54 -13.90 8.09
CA LYS A 85 2.57 -14.89 8.58
C LYS A 85 3.03 -16.33 8.34
N GLN A 86 3.53 -16.63 7.14
CA GLN A 86 4.07 -17.95 6.80
C GLN A 86 5.26 -18.34 7.70
N ARG A 87 6.06 -17.37 8.12
CA ARG A 87 7.17 -17.56 9.07
C ARG A 87 6.72 -17.64 10.55
N GLY A 88 5.42 -17.56 10.82
CA GLY A 88 4.88 -17.62 12.19
C GLY A 88 5.10 -16.35 13.02
N VAL A 89 5.40 -15.21 12.38
CA VAL A 89 5.56 -13.93 13.10
C VAL A 89 4.21 -13.52 13.68
N ARG A 90 4.16 -13.35 15.00
CA ARG A 90 2.95 -12.92 15.72
C ARG A 90 2.93 -11.39 15.86
N PHE A 91 1.83 -10.76 15.49
CA PHE A 91 1.60 -9.33 15.67
C PHE A 91 0.11 -9.05 15.86
N GLY A 92 -0.23 -8.01 16.62
CA GLY A 92 -1.63 -7.63 16.88
C GLY A 92 -2.29 -6.88 15.71
N TYR A 93 -1.55 -5.97 15.06
CA TYR A 93 -2.05 -5.22 13.92
C TYR A 93 -0.93 -4.80 12.95
N VAL A 94 -1.32 -4.38 11.75
CA VAL A 94 -0.46 -3.80 10.73
C VAL A 94 -0.65 -2.27 10.68
N GLY A 95 0.38 -1.50 10.97
CA GLY A 95 0.42 -0.05 10.75
C GLY A 95 0.91 0.27 9.34
N ILE A 96 0.18 1.12 8.63
CA ILE A 96 0.33 1.38 7.20
C ILE A 96 0.45 2.90 6.96
N ASP A 97 1.52 3.33 6.29
CA ASP A 97 1.70 4.75 5.94
C ASP A 97 0.74 5.22 4.82
N GLY A 98 0.59 6.54 4.69
CA GLY A 98 -0.36 7.16 3.75
C GLY A 98 -0.04 6.92 2.27
N GLY A 99 1.18 6.50 1.95
CA GLY A 99 1.56 6.07 0.61
C GLY A 99 0.85 4.78 0.19
N TYR A 100 0.60 3.88 1.15
CA TYR A 100 -0.11 2.60 0.94
C TYR A 100 -1.60 2.71 1.31
N GLY A 101 -1.95 3.43 2.37
CA GLY A 101 -3.33 3.51 2.87
C GLY A 101 -4.31 4.15 1.88
N LYS A 102 -3.81 4.97 0.94
CA LYS A 102 -4.62 5.52 -0.16
C LYS A 102 -5.02 4.49 -1.23
N ASP A 103 -4.46 3.27 -1.21
CA ASP A 103 -4.75 2.21 -2.19
C ASP A 103 -5.77 1.22 -1.61
N PRO A 104 -7.05 1.26 -2.04
CA PRO A 104 -8.07 0.35 -1.51
C PRO A 104 -7.82 -1.12 -1.85
N ALA A 105 -7.10 -1.42 -2.95
CA ALA A 105 -6.77 -2.79 -3.31
C ALA A 105 -5.70 -3.35 -2.36
N PHE A 106 -4.75 -2.51 -1.93
CA PHE A 106 -3.80 -2.87 -0.88
C PHE A 106 -4.50 -3.18 0.44
N LEU A 107 -5.37 -2.27 0.92
CA LEU A 107 -6.10 -2.47 2.18
C LEU A 107 -6.96 -3.74 2.18
N ARG A 108 -7.68 -4.01 1.08
CA ARG A 108 -8.41 -5.27 0.89
C ARG A 108 -7.51 -6.50 0.87
N GLY A 109 -6.27 -6.37 0.37
CA GLY A 109 -5.28 -7.43 0.42
C GLY A 109 -4.85 -7.75 1.86
N VAL A 110 -4.63 -6.73 2.68
CA VAL A 110 -4.31 -6.89 4.11
C VAL A 110 -5.49 -7.55 4.86
N ASP A 111 -6.70 -7.10 4.58
CA ASP A 111 -7.94 -7.66 5.13
C ASP A 111 -8.14 -9.14 4.75
N LYS A 112 -7.90 -9.50 3.49
CA LYS A 112 -7.93 -10.89 3.01
C LYS A 112 -6.95 -11.81 3.73
N PHE A 113 -5.84 -11.27 4.25
CA PHE A 113 -4.93 -12.03 5.09
C PHE A 113 -5.45 -12.20 6.52
N GLY A 114 -6.63 -11.69 6.87
CA GLY A 114 -7.19 -11.73 8.22
C GLY A 114 -6.38 -10.89 9.21
N CYS A 115 -5.79 -9.79 8.75
CA CYS A 115 -4.99 -8.89 9.57
C CYS A 115 -5.82 -7.68 9.98
N THR A 116 -5.91 -7.39 11.28
CA THR A 116 -6.31 -6.05 11.73
C THR A 116 -5.25 -5.04 11.31
N PHE A 117 -5.67 -3.87 10.82
CA PHE A 117 -4.75 -2.83 10.38
C PHE A 117 -5.22 -1.43 10.75
N VAL A 118 -4.25 -0.52 10.84
CA VAL A 118 -4.45 0.92 10.97
C VAL A 118 -3.68 1.57 9.83
N ALA A 119 -4.36 2.39 9.03
CA ALA A 119 -3.77 3.00 7.85
C ALA A 119 -3.97 4.51 7.87
N ASP A 120 -2.88 5.24 7.63
CA ASP A 120 -2.97 6.66 7.31
C ASP A 120 -3.63 6.81 5.95
N VAL A 121 -4.55 7.76 5.83
CA VAL A 121 -5.21 8.09 4.57
C VAL A 121 -5.13 9.60 4.34
N HIS A 122 -5.26 10.02 3.09
CA HIS A 122 -5.30 11.44 2.78
C HIS A 122 -6.57 12.07 3.36
N CYS A 123 -6.50 13.30 3.87
CA CYS A 123 -7.66 13.99 4.47
C CYS A 123 -8.86 14.15 3.51
N LYS A 124 -8.60 14.16 2.20
CA LYS A 124 -9.64 14.20 1.15
C LYS A 124 -10.16 12.83 0.72
N GLN A 125 -9.68 11.73 1.31
CA GLN A 125 -10.21 10.40 1.04
C GLN A 125 -11.68 10.35 1.47
N VAL A 126 -12.51 9.70 0.66
CA VAL A 126 -13.91 9.44 0.98
C VAL A 126 -14.00 8.09 1.70
N ILE A 127 -14.71 8.08 2.83
CA ILE A 127 -14.90 6.91 3.69
C ILE A 127 -16.39 6.66 3.92
N TYR A 128 -16.71 5.43 4.33
CA TYR A 128 -18.01 5.04 4.85
C TYR A 128 -17.82 4.63 6.31
N LEU A 129 -18.64 5.16 7.21
CA LEU A 129 -18.57 4.83 8.63
C LEU A 129 -19.26 3.50 8.96
N GLU A 130 -20.13 3.04 8.06
CA GLU A 130 -20.83 1.77 8.13
C GLU A 130 -20.64 1.01 6.80
N ASP A 131 -20.97 -0.28 6.78
CA ASP A 131 -20.94 -1.07 5.56
C ASP A 131 -21.87 -0.46 4.49
N PRO A 132 -21.32 0.01 3.34
CA PRO A 132 -22.12 0.67 2.31
C PRO A 132 -23.04 -0.28 1.51
N LYS A 133 -22.96 -1.60 1.74
CA LYS A 133 -23.79 -2.65 1.11
C LYS A 133 -24.10 -2.41 -0.37
N PRO A 134 -23.07 -2.33 -1.24
CA PRO A 134 -23.26 -1.87 -2.61
C PRO A 134 -24.28 -2.73 -3.37
N GLY A 135 -25.22 -2.08 -4.05
CA GLY A 135 -26.30 -2.73 -4.79
C GLY A 135 -26.49 -2.13 -6.17
N ILE A 136 -27.07 -2.89 -7.11
CA ILE A 136 -27.45 -2.35 -8.41
C ILE A 136 -28.72 -1.51 -8.21
N PRO A 137 -28.72 -0.21 -8.60
CA PRO A 137 -29.91 0.62 -8.47
C PRO A 137 -31.09 0.04 -9.25
N VAL A 138 -32.31 0.16 -8.68
CA VAL A 138 -33.53 -0.24 -9.36
C VAL A 138 -33.67 0.55 -10.66
N TRP A 139 -33.91 -0.15 -11.76
CA TRP A 139 -34.10 0.49 -13.06
C TRP A 139 -35.48 1.14 -13.14
N ASN A 140 -35.54 2.41 -13.52
CA ASN A 140 -36.77 3.17 -13.63
C ASN A 140 -37.48 3.03 -15.00
N GLY A 141 -37.09 2.04 -15.80
CA GLY A 141 -37.67 1.80 -17.13
C GLY A 141 -37.20 2.75 -18.24
N ARG A 142 -36.32 3.73 -17.95
CA ARG A 142 -35.80 4.68 -18.94
C ARG A 142 -34.28 4.57 -19.06
N GLY A 143 -33.79 4.75 -20.28
CA GLY A 143 -32.35 4.70 -20.58
C GLY A 143 -31.72 3.33 -20.33
N ARG A 144 -30.38 3.31 -20.25
CA ARG A 144 -29.60 2.07 -20.09
C ARG A 144 -29.80 1.49 -18.70
N GLN A 145 -30.09 0.19 -18.62
CA GLN A 145 -30.18 -0.53 -17.34
C GLN A 145 -28.89 -0.37 -16.51
N PRO A 146 -28.98 0.00 -15.23
CA PRO A 146 -27.83 0.10 -14.35
C PRO A 146 -27.13 -1.25 -14.22
N LYS A 147 -25.80 -1.26 -14.36
CA LYS A 147 -24.95 -2.44 -14.15
C LYS A 147 -23.90 -2.23 -13.06
N GLN A 148 -23.71 -0.99 -12.63
CA GLN A 148 -22.71 -0.65 -11.63
C GLN A 148 -23.33 -0.66 -10.24
N LEU A 149 -22.61 -1.27 -9.29
CA LEU A 149 -22.95 -1.21 -7.89
C LEU A 149 -22.81 0.22 -7.39
N LYS A 150 -23.80 0.68 -6.62
CA LYS A 150 -23.75 1.94 -5.87
C LYS A 150 -23.86 1.65 -4.38
N ALA A 151 -23.11 2.41 -3.59
CA ALA A 151 -23.26 2.42 -2.13
C ALA A 151 -24.68 2.88 -1.77
N GLN A 152 -25.23 2.31 -0.69
CA GLN A 152 -26.57 2.64 -0.18
C GLN A 152 -26.54 3.77 0.85
N ASN A 153 -25.37 4.03 1.43
CA ASN A 153 -25.19 5.00 2.51
C ASN A 153 -24.35 6.16 2.00
N GLU A 154 -24.45 7.31 2.66
CA GLU A 154 -23.65 8.48 2.32
C GLU A 154 -22.18 8.27 2.69
N ALA A 155 -21.32 8.80 1.83
CA ALA A 155 -19.89 8.79 2.04
C ALA A 155 -19.45 10.16 2.54
N ILE A 156 -18.50 10.20 3.47
CA ILE A 156 -17.97 11.44 4.06
C ILE A 156 -16.48 11.54 3.77
N ARG A 157 -15.98 12.76 3.58
CA ARG A 157 -14.52 12.97 3.51
C ARG A 157 -13.91 12.92 4.89
N VAL A 158 -12.69 12.41 4.98
CA VAL A 158 -11.98 12.29 6.27
C VAL A 158 -11.87 13.64 6.98
N ASP A 159 -11.52 14.72 6.27
CA ASP A 159 -11.41 16.06 6.87
C ASP A 159 -12.73 16.57 7.45
N GLN A 160 -13.84 16.33 6.75
CA GLN A 160 -15.18 16.67 7.25
C GLN A 160 -15.54 15.85 8.48
N TRP A 161 -15.25 14.55 8.46
CA TRP A 161 -15.52 13.65 9.57
C TRP A 161 -14.69 13.99 10.82
N THR A 162 -13.39 14.31 10.68
CA THR A 162 -12.54 14.66 11.83
C THR A 162 -12.84 16.04 12.42
N SER A 163 -13.61 16.87 11.71
CA SER A 163 -13.97 18.22 12.17
C SER A 163 -15.37 18.30 12.79
N ALA A 164 -16.11 17.20 12.78
CA ALA A 164 -17.45 17.06 13.39
C ALA A 164 -17.33 16.57 14.84
#